data_AF-A0A0G0PJJ2-F1
#
_entry.id   AF-A0A0G0PJJ2-F1
#
_cell.length_a   1.000
_cell.length_b   1.000
_cell.length_c   1.000
_cell.angle_alpha   90.00
_cell.angle_beta   90.00
_cell.angle_gamma   90.00
#
_symmetry.space_group_name_H-M   'P 1'
#
loop_
_entity.id
_entity.type
_entity.pdbx_description
1 polymer ?
#
loop_
_entity_poly.entity_id
_entity_poly.type
_entity_poly.pdbx_seq_one_letter_code
_entity_poly.pdbx_strand_id
1 'polypeptide(L)'
;MVGKLVLLASYFTVTPVFIFILILYQLFLVHQNSQVSARSLSPQSNVGYKAIPETINSTRTALFVKEARIEVLKEFFARYKSPLDKYADVIVEAADKYGIDYRLLPAIAMQESTLCKKIPKDSYNCWGFGIYGKKVTRFSGFEEAIDKVSKTLAQDYHAQGLEDPSEIMSKYTPSNSGVWAENVSYIMDRIQGSM
;
A
#
# COMPACT_ATOMS: atom_id res chain seq x y z
N MET A 1 -12.81 -51.89 -22.08
CA MET A 1 -11.60 -52.07 -21.24
C MET A 1 -10.42 -51.28 -21.78
N VAL A 2 -10.14 -51.35 -23.08
CA VAL A 2 -9.05 -50.61 -23.77
C VAL A 2 -9.07 -49.09 -23.53
N GLY A 3 -10.22 -48.42 -23.62
CA GLY A 3 -10.29 -46.96 -23.42
C GLY A 3 -9.87 -46.46 -22.02
N LYS A 4 -10.12 -47.25 -20.96
CA LYS A 4 -9.71 -46.89 -19.60
C LYS A 4 -8.20 -47.04 -19.39
N LEU A 5 -7.58 -48.01 -20.07
CA LEU A 5 -6.12 -48.23 -20.04
C LEU A 5 -5.38 -47.12 -20.79
N VAL A 6 -5.93 -46.63 -21.91
CA VAL A 6 -5.37 -45.50 -22.65
C VAL A 6 -5.42 -44.20 -21.83
N LEU A 7 -6.53 -43.95 -21.12
CA LEU A 7 -6.66 -42.78 -20.24
C LEU A 7 -5.71 -42.83 -19.03
N LEU A 8 -5.48 -44.02 -18.46
CA LEU A 8 -4.50 -44.16 -17.38
C LEU A 8 -3.07 -43.94 -17.89
N ALA A 9 -2.72 -44.50 -19.05
CA ALA A 9 -1.40 -44.34 -19.64
C ALA A 9 -1.12 -42.88 -20.06
N SER A 10 -2.14 -42.17 -20.58
CA SER A 10 -1.99 -40.75 -20.91
C SER A 10 -1.86 -39.88 -19.65
N TYR A 11 -2.60 -40.20 -18.57
CA TYR A 11 -2.47 -39.47 -17.31
C TYR A 11 -1.06 -39.57 -16.73
N PHE A 12 -0.46 -40.77 -16.72
CA PHE A 12 0.89 -40.99 -16.20
C PHE A 12 2.01 -40.36 -17.03
N THR A 13 1.74 -39.97 -18.27
CA THR A 13 2.71 -39.29 -19.15
C THR A 13 2.51 -37.78 -19.19
N VAL A 14 1.26 -37.31 -19.25
CA VAL A 14 0.95 -35.88 -19.35
C VAL A 14 1.17 -35.13 -18.03
N THR A 15 0.83 -35.74 -16.90
CA THR A 15 0.97 -35.10 -15.57
C THR A 15 2.41 -34.76 -15.19
N PRO A 16 3.42 -35.65 -15.31
CA PRO A 16 4.80 -35.28 -14.99
C PRO A 16 5.37 -34.23 -15.95
N VAL A 17 4.97 -34.26 -17.23
CA VAL A 17 5.37 -33.24 -18.21
C VAL A 17 4.81 -31.87 -17.84
N PHE A 18 3.54 -31.80 -17.45
CA PHE A 18 2.92 -30.56 -17.00
C PHE A 18 3.60 -29.98 -15.74
N ILE A 19 3.86 -30.82 -14.74
CA ILE A 19 4.58 -30.42 -13.52
C ILE A 19 6.00 -29.92 -13.85
N PHE A 20 6.71 -30.60 -14.74
CA PHE A 20 8.04 -30.18 -15.17
C PHE A 20 8.03 -28.81 -15.86
N ILE A 21 7.04 -28.55 -16.72
CA ILE A 21 6.84 -27.22 -17.35
C ILE A 21 6.58 -26.14 -16.30
N LEU A 22 5.75 -26.44 -15.28
CA LEU A 22 5.49 -25.49 -14.19
C LEU A 22 6.75 -25.17 -13.38
N ILE A 23 7.59 -26.17 -13.11
CA ILE A 23 8.88 -25.96 -12.40
C ILE A 23 9.81 -25.08 -13.23
N LEU A 24 9.94 -25.35 -14.54
CA LEU A 24 10.76 -24.53 -15.44
C LEU A 24 10.24 -23.09 -15.53
N TYR A 25 8.92 -22.90 -15.55
CA TYR A 25 8.31 -21.58 -15.56
C TYR A 25 8.59 -20.80 -14.27
N GLN A 26 8.51 -21.46 -13.10
CA GLN A 26 8.87 -20.84 -11.82
C GLN A 26 10.35 -20.45 -11.76
N LEU A 27 11.26 -21.30 -12.25
CA LEU A 27 12.69 -20.98 -12.34
C LEU A 27 12.96 -19.79 -13.28
N PHE A 28 12.22 -19.70 -14.39
CA PHE A 28 12.31 -18.57 -15.30
C PHE A 28 11.84 -17.25 -14.67
N LEU A 29 10.73 -17.27 -13.91
CA LEU A 29 10.26 -16.09 -13.16
C LEU A 29 11.29 -15.66 -12.11
N VAL A 30 11.90 -16.59 -11.38
CA VAL A 30 12.97 -16.30 -10.41
C VAL A 30 14.20 -15.71 -11.10
N HIS A 31 14.58 -16.20 -12.28
CA HIS A 31 15.70 -15.65 -13.06
C HIS A 31 15.40 -14.23 -13.54
N GLN A 32 14.19 -13.95 -14.03
CA GLN A 32 13.78 -12.58 -14.38
C GLN A 32 13.81 -11.66 -13.16
N ASN A 33 13.29 -12.11 -12.02
CA ASN A 33 13.27 -11.29 -10.80
C ASN A 33 14.69 -11.01 -10.25
N SER A 34 15.63 -11.95 -10.47
CA SER A 34 17.04 -11.79 -10.12
C SER A 34 17.75 -10.74 -10.99
N GLN A 35 17.36 -10.60 -12.26
CA GLN A 35 17.91 -9.57 -13.17
C GLN A 35 17.35 -8.17 -12.89
N VAL A 36 16.16 -8.06 -12.29
CA VAL A 36 15.56 -6.77 -11.87
C VAL A 36 16.23 -6.24 -10.59
N SER A 37 16.75 -7.11 -9.72
CA SER A 37 17.51 -6.70 -8.52
C SER A 37 18.99 -6.39 -8.79
N ALA A 38 19.55 -6.83 -9.93
CA ALA A 38 20.96 -6.64 -10.27
C ALA A 38 21.26 -5.37 -11.09
N ARG A 39 20.26 -4.51 -11.35
CA ARG A 39 20.44 -3.19 -12.00
C ARG A 39 20.70 -2.03 -11.02
N SER A 40 21.16 -2.33 -9.81
CA SER A 40 21.74 -1.31 -8.92
C SER A 40 23.17 -1.00 -9.38
N LEU A 41 23.27 0.07 -10.17
CA LEU A 41 24.38 1.04 -10.23
C LEU A 41 25.77 0.45 -9.95
N SER A 42 26.49 0.09 -11.02
CA SER A 42 27.95 0.01 -10.98
C SER A 42 28.54 1.38 -10.63
N PRO A 43 29.22 1.57 -9.49
CA PRO A 43 30.06 2.73 -9.30
C PRO A 43 31.44 2.38 -9.87
N GLN A 44 31.72 2.90 -11.05
CA GLN A 44 33.08 3.01 -11.55
C GLN A 44 33.85 3.97 -10.62
N SER A 45 34.62 3.42 -9.69
CA SER A 45 35.66 4.19 -9.00
C SER A 45 36.69 3.25 -8.38
N ASN A 46 37.89 3.28 -8.94
CA ASN A 46 39.12 2.81 -8.31
C ASN A 46 39.41 3.71 -7.09
N VAL A 47 38.84 3.42 -5.93
CA VAL A 47 39.24 4.03 -4.66
C VAL A 47 39.22 2.94 -3.59
N GLY A 48 40.33 2.79 -2.87
CA GLY A 48 40.51 1.76 -1.85
C GLY A 48 39.39 1.81 -0.79
N TYR A 49 38.59 0.76 -0.74
CA TYR A 49 37.49 0.63 0.20
C TYR A 49 38.04 0.40 1.63
N LYS A 50 38.15 1.47 2.41
CA LYS A 50 37.84 1.35 3.85
C LYS A 50 36.34 1.09 3.93
N ALA A 51 35.95 0.01 4.60
CA ALA A 51 34.54 -0.35 4.79
C ALA A 51 33.76 0.88 5.29
N ILE A 52 32.89 1.42 4.43
CA ILE A 52 31.93 2.45 4.81
C ILE A 52 30.94 1.75 5.75
N PRO A 53 30.64 2.31 6.94
CA PRO A 53 29.75 1.66 7.88
C PRO A 53 28.37 1.46 7.23
N GLU A 54 27.85 0.24 7.35
CA GLU A 54 26.56 -0.23 6.82
C GLU A 54 25.39 0.71 7.16
N THR A 55 25.52 1.44 8.27
CA THR A 55 24.55 2.45 8.74
C THR A 55 24.30 3.57 7.73
N ILE A 56 25.31 4.03 6.99
CA ILE A 56 25.15 5.13 6.02
C ILE A 56 24.30 4.69 4.83
N ASN A 57 24.48 3.45 4.37
CA ASN A 57 23.70 2.90 3.27
C ASN A 57 22.25 2.63 3.69
N SER A 58 22.02 2.12 4.90
CA SER A 58 20.67 1.91 5.44
C SER A 58 19.88 3.22 5.57
N THR A 59 20.49 4.28 6.12
CA THR A 59 19.82 5.59 6.25
C THR A 59 19.52 6.22 4.89
N ARG A 60 20.44 6.15 3.92
CA ARG A 60 20.19 6.66 2.57
C ARG A 60 19.06 5.91 1.89
N THR A 61 19.05 4.58 1.96
CA THR A 61 17.97 3.77 1.39
C THR A 61 16.62 4.10 2.02
N ALA A 62 16.56 4.21 3.35
CA ALA A 62 15.32 4.59 4.05
C ALA A 62 14.81 5.98 3.62
N LEU A 63 15.72 6.95 3.45
CA LEU A 63 15.38 8.27 2.94
C LEU A 63 14.84 8.21 1.50
N PHE A 64 15.51 7.48 0.61
CA PHE A 64 15.03 7.29 -0.78
C PHE A 64 13.64 6.64 -0.83
N VAL A 65 13.38 5.64 0.01
CA VAL A 65 12.06 5.00 0.11
C VAL A 65 11.01 5.97 0.64
N LYS A 66 11.34 6.82 1.62
CA LYS A 66 10.43 7.87 2.12
C LYS A 66 10.09 8.86 1.00
N GLU A 67 11.09 9.42 0.32
CA GLU A 67 10.87 10.38 -0.77
C GLU A 67 10.07 9.79 -1.93
N ALA A 68 10.31 8.53 -2.29
CA ALA A 68 9.54 7.84 -3.33
C ALA A 68 8.04 7.74 -2.97
N ARG A 69 7.72 7.40 -1.71
CA ARG A 69 6.32 7.34 -1.24
C ARG A 69 5.67 8.72 -1.24
N ILE A 70 6.42 9.76 -0.87
CA ILE A 70 5.94 11.15 -0.90
C ILE A 70 5.58 11.55 -2.34
N GLU A 71 6.45 11.24 -3.30
CA GLU A 71 6.22 11.60 -4.70
C GLU A 71 5.00 10.85 -5.28
N VAL A 72 4.88 9.56 -4.99
CA VAL A 72 3.70 8.76 -5.36
C VAL A 72 2.40 9.40 -4.84
N LEU A 73 2.38 9.86 -3.58
CA LEU A 73 1.20 10.52 -3.03
C LEU A 73 0.94 11.90 -3.65
N LYS A 74 1.98 12.69 -3.92
CA LYS A 74 1.84 13.99 -4.60
C LYS A 74 1.21 13.81 -5.98
N GLU A 75 1.72 12.87 -6.79
CA GLU A 75 1.15 12.59 -8.10
C GLU A 75 -0.32 12.15 -8.02
N PHE A 76 -0.62 11.27 -7.06
CA PHE A 76 -1.98 10.83 -6.82
C PHE A 76 -2.90 12.01 -6.43
N PHE A 77 -2.51 12.84 -5.47
CA PHE A 77 -3.30 13.99 -5.03
C PHE A 77 -3.44 15.06 -6.12
N ALA A 78 -2.39 15.34 -6.88
CA ALA A 78 -2.38 16.30 -7.98
C ALA A 78 -3.33 15.87 -9.10
N ARG A 79 -3.36 14.58 -9.47
CA ARG A 79 -4.31 14.01 -10.45
C ARG A 79 -5.75 14.33 -10.10
N TYR A 80 -6.08 14.33 -8.82
CA TYR A 80 -7.41 14.65 -8.33
C TYR A 80 -7.55 16.10 -7.89
N LYS A 81 -6.53 16.96 -7.90
CA LYS A 81 -6.61 18.32 -7.34
C LYS A 81 -7.11 18.32 -5.89
N SER A 82 -6.56 17.43 -5.08
CA SER A 82 -6.92 17.27 -3.67
C SER A 82 -6.37 18.42 -2.81
N PRO A 83 -7.12 18.93 -1.82
CA PRO A 83 -6.57 19.78 -0.76
C PRO A 83 -5.39 19.14 0.02
N LEU A 84 -5.27 17.80 0.00
CA LEU A 84 -4.17 17.07 0.65
C LEU A 84 -2.84 17.11 -0.10
N ASP A 85 -2.77 17.67 -1.31
CA ASP A 85 -1.56 17.70 -2.13
C ASP A 85 -0.31 18.20 -1.37
N LYS A 86 -0.51 19.22 -0.53
CA LYS A 86 0.55 19.82 0.30
C LYS A 86 0.92 19.04 1.57
N TYR A 87 0.27 17.91 1.82
CA TYR A 87 0.39 17.13 3.06
C TYR A 87 0.84 15.68 2.79
N ALA A 88 1.36 15.38 1.60
CA ALA A 88 1.84 14.05 1.24
C ALA A 88 2.98 13.58 2.17
N ASP A 89 3.91 14.47 2.48
CA ASP A 89 5.00 14.25 3.45
C ASP A 89 4.47 13.97 4.85
N VAL A 90 3.50 14.76 5.33
CA VAL A 90 2.87 14.58 6.64
C VAL A 90 2.15 13.23 6.74
N ILE A 91 1.49 12.78 5.67
CA ILE A 91 0.82 11.47 5.62
C ILE A 91 1.85 10.34 5.69
N VAL A 92 2.94 10.41 4.90
CA VAL A 92 3.99 9.40 4.94
C VAL A 92 4.69 9.36 6.31
N GLU A 93 4.95 10.53 6.90
CA GLU A 93 5.53 10.62 8.24
C GLU A 93 4.61 10.03 9.32
N ALA A 94 3.31 10.33 9.27
CA ALA A 94 2.35 9.75 10.19
C ALA A 94 2.25 8.23 10.01
N ALA A 95 2.28 7.74 8.77
CA ALA A 95 2.27 6.32 8.47
C ALA A 95 3.50 5.61 9.06
N ASP A 96 4.70 6.18 8.86
CA ASP A 96 5.94 5.67 9.45
C ASP A 96 5.91 5.69 10.98
N LYS A 97 5.44 6.80 11.56
CA LYS A 97 5.33 7.00 13.01
C LYS A 97 4.41 5.97 13.67
N TYR A 98 3.34 5.57 12.99
CA TYR A 98 2.30 4.70 13.54
C TYR A 98 2.32 3.27 12.98
N GLY A 99 3.27 2.95 12.10
CA GLY A 99 3.45 1.61 11.55
C GLY A 99 2.30 1.15 10.63
N ILE A 100 1.63 2.09 9.95
CA ILE A 100 0.53 1.77 9.03
C ILE A 100 0.96 1.96 7.56
N ASP A 101 0.26 1.32 6.64
CA ASP A 101 0.52 1.52 5.20
C ASP A 101 0.20 2.97 4.80
N TYR A 102 1.18 3.67 4.20
CA TYR A 102 1.06 5.07 3.79
C TYR A 102 -0.08 5.33 2.78
N ARG A 103 -0.54 4.30 2.08
CA ARG A 103 -1.63 4.37 1.10
C ARG A 103 -3.01 4.36 1.75
N LEU A 104 -3.10 3.90 3.00
CA LEU A 104 -4.38 3.68 3.69
C LEU A 104 -5.16 4.99 3.91
N LEU A 105 -4.52 6.01 4.50
CA LEU A 105 -5.18 7.30 4.73
C LEU A 105 -5.68 7.96 3.43
N PRO A 106 -4.87 8.08 2.37
CA PRO A 106 -5.33 8.56 1.07
C PRO A 106 -6.51 7.77 0.50
N ALA A 107 -6.48 6.44 0.63
CA ALA A 107 -7.54 5.58 0.12
C ALA A 107 -8.87 5.78 0.86
N ILE A 108 -8.83 5.83 2.20
CA ILE A 108 -10.01 6.15 3.02
C ILE A 108 -10.52 7.56 2.69
N ALA A 109 -9.64 8.57 2.58
CA ALA A 109 -10.05 9.93 2.24
C ALA A 109 -10.71 10.02 0.85
N MET A 110 -10.26 9.23 -0.12
CA MET A 110 -10.90 9.13 -1.43
C MET A 110 -12.32 8.55 -1.30
N GLN A 111 -12.45 7.43 -0.58
CA GLN A 111 -13.73 6.76 -0.36
C GLN A 111 -14.74 7.65 0.40
N GLU A 112 -14.30 8.35 1.43
CA GLU A 112 -15.17 9.10 2.35
C GLU A 112 -15.54 10.50 1.83
N SER A 113 -14.60 11.19 1.16
CA SER A 113 -14.76 12.61 0.85
C SER A 113 -14.26 13.02 -0.54
N THR A 114 -13.96 12.05 -1.41
CA THR A 114 -13.33 12.31 -2.71
C THR A 114 -12.04 13.12 -2.53
N LEU A 115 -11.19 12.67 -1.61
CA LEU A 115 -9.93 13.32 -1.23
C LEU A 115 -10.16 14.75 -0.73
N CYS A 116 -10.93 14.89 0.35
CA CYS A 116 -11.23 16.14 1.03
C CYS A 116 -12.01 17.19 0.22
N LYS A 117 -12.49 16.86 -0.98
CA LYS A 117 -13.32 17.78 -1.78
C LYS A 117 -14.72 17.94 -1.22
N LYS A 118 -15.23 16.89 -0.57
CA LYS A 118 -16.58 16.81 -0.02
C LYS A 118 -16.49 16.59 1.48
N ILE A 119 -16.15 17.63 2.22
CA ILE A 119 -16.08 17.62 3.68
C ILE A 119 -16.98 18.72 4.27
N PRO A 120 -17.46 18.56 5.52
CA PRO A 120 -18.11 19.65 6.22
C PRO A 120 -17.20 20.89 6.27
N LYS A 121 -17.79 22.07 6.09
CA LYS A 121 -17.04 23.34 6.08
C LYS A 121 -16.19 23.48 7.35
N ASP A 122 -14.93 23.88 7.14
CA ASP A 122 -13.90 24.13 8.17
C ASP A 122 -13.70 22.96 9.15
N SER A 123 -13.91 21.71 8.69
CA SER A 123 -13.75 20.53 9.54
C SER A 123 -12.39 19.85 9.42
N TYR A 124 -11.73 19.98 8.26
CA TYR A 124 -10.52 19.23 7.89
C TYR A 124 -10.66 17.70 8.05
N ASN A 125 -11.90 17.20 8.09
CA ASN A 125 -12.21 15.81 8.39
C ASN A 125 -12.53 15.04 7.10
N CYS A 126 -11.48 14.57 6.44
CA CYS A 126 -11.58 13.86 5.16
C CYS A 126 -12.01 12.41 5.29
N TRP A 127 -11.97 11.86 6.50
CA TRP A 127 -12.12 10.43 6.78
C TRP A 127 -13.45 10.10 7.45
N GLY A 128 -14.36 11.07 7.61
CA GLY A 128 -15.62 10.84 8.31
C GLY A 128 -15.44 10.57 9.82
N PHE A 129 -14.29 10.91 10.39
CA PHE A 129 -13.91 10.53 11.74
C PHE A 129 -14.89 11.09 12.77
N GLY A 130 -15.52 10.23 13.57
CA GLY A 130 -16.41 10.64 14.65
C GLY A 130 -17.63 11.47 14.21
N ILE A 131 -18.16 11.22 13.00
CA ILE A 131 -19.39 11.86 12.49
C ILE A 131 -20.58 10.93 12.76
N TYR A 132 -21.57 11.41 13.52
CA TYR A 132 -22.78 10.65 13.84
C TYR A 132 -24.01 11.57 13.87
N GLY A 133 -24.97 11.33 12.97
CA GLY A 133 -26.18 12.16 12.86
C GLY A 133 -25.83 13.64 12.61
N LYS A 134 -26.10 14.50 13.60
CA LYS A 134 -25.77 15.94 13.55
C LYS A 134 -24.39 16.29 14.12
N LYS A 135 -23.73 15.35 14.80
CA LYS A 135 -22.40 15.57 15.38
C LYS A 135 -21.35 15.47 14.27
N VAL A 136 -20.53 16.51 14.15
CA VAL A 136 -19.40 16.56 13.22
C VAL A 136 -18.14 16.88 14.01
N THR A 137 -17.19 15.95 14.01
CA THR A 137 -15.85 16.21 14.54
C THR A 137 -15.10 17.12 13.59
N ARG A 138 -14.53 18.20 14.14
CA ARG A 138 -13.74 19.20 13.41
C ARG A 138 -12.35 19.27 14.03
N PHE A 139 -11.34 19.31 13.17
CA PHE A 139 -9.96 19.51 13.56
C PHE A 139 -9.55 20.97 13.33
N SER A 140 -8.45 21.39 13.94
CA SER A 140 -7.85 22.72 13.72
C SER A 140 -7.16 22.84 12.35
N GLY A 141 -6.73 21.72 11.76
CA GLY A 141 -6.09 21.65 10.46
C GLY A 141 -5.87 20.21 9.98
N PHE A 142 -5.36 20.05 8.76
CA PHE A 142 -5.10 18.72 8.19
C PHE A 142 -4.01 17.96 8.95
N GLU A 143 -2.96 18.62 9.46
CA GLU A 143 -1.89 17.96 10.21
C GLU A 143 -2.41 17.28 11.49
N GLU A 144 -3.23 17.98 12.28
CA GLU A 144 -3.89 17.41 13.46
C GLU A 144 -4.79 16.24 13.08
N ALA A 145 -5.58 16.40 12.01
CA ALA A 145 -6.47 15.36 11.53
C ALA A 145 -5.70 14.10 11.09
N ILE A 146 -4.62 14.27 10.31
CA ILE A 146 -3.76 13.19 9.84
C ILE A 146 -3.15 12.44 11.02
N ASP A 147 -2.56 13.14 11.99
CA ASP A 147 -1.96 12.52 13.18
C ASP A 147 -3.01 11.74 13.98
N LYS A 148 -4.16 12.38 14.26
CA LYS A 148 -5.22 11.78 15.07
C LYS A 148 -5.82 10.54 14.42
N VAL A 149 -6.15 10.62 13.13
CA VAL A 149 -6.75 9.50 12.39
C VAL A 149 -5.74 8.37 12.22
N SER A 150 -4.49 8.68 11.87
CA SER A 150 -3.43 7.66 11.75
C SER A 150 -3.20 6.92 13.06
N LYS A 151 -3.12 7.67 14.17
CA LYS A 151 -2.98 7.08 15.51
C LYS A 151 -4.13 6.15 15.84
N THR A 152 -5.37 6.57 15.57
CA THR A 152 -6.55 5.73 15.81
C THR A 152 -6.55 4.48 14.93
N LEU A 153 -6.22 4.61 13.64
CA LEU A 153 -6.09 3.45 12.75
C LEU A 153 -5.03 2.46 13.26
N ALA A 154 -3.91 2.96 13.75
CA ALA A 154 -2.87 2.10 14.31
C ALA A 154 -3.30 1.41 15.61
N GLN A 155 -3.92 2.13 16.54
CA GLN A 155 -4.29 1.60 17.86
C GLN A 155 -5.48 0.64 17.80
N ASP A 156 -6.49 0.96 17.00
CA ASP A 156 -7.76 0.23 17.02
C ASP A 156 -7.81 -0.88 15.96
N TYR A 157 -6.86 -0.90 15.02
CA TYR A 157 -6.84 -1.82 13.88
C TYR A 157 -5.50 -2.51 13.73
N HIS A 158 -4.41 -1.79 13.42
CA HIS A 158 -3.10 -2.41 13.16
C HIS A 158 -2.58 -3.18 14.40
N ALA A 159 -2.67 -2.59 15.60
CA ALA A 159 -2.29 -3.25 16.86
C ALA A 159 -3.13 -4.50 17.19
N GLN A 160 -4.24 -4.71 16.47
CA GLN A 160 -5.12 -5.87 16.61
C GLN A 160 -4.93 -6.87 15.46
N GLY A 161 -3.88 -6.69 14.63
CA GLY A 161 -3.57 -7.51 13.47
C GLY A 161 -4.44 -7.24 12.26
N LEU A 162 -5.26 -6.17 12.29
CA LEU A 162 -6.15 -5.79 11.19
C LEU A 162 -5.35 -4.92 10.21
N GLU A 163 -4.73 -5.55 9.22
CA GLU A 163 -3.89 -4.89 8.22
C GLU A 163 -4.62 -4.74 6.89
N ASP A 164 -5.62 -5.58 6.63
CA ASP A 164 -6.40 -5.54 5.39
C ASP A 164 -7.62 -4.60 5.51
N PRO A 165 -7.98 -3.85 4.44
CA PRO A 165 -9.18 -3.01 4.44
C PRO A 165 -10.48 -3.72 4.82
N SER A 166 -10.61 -5.02 4.55
CA SER A 166 -11.78 -5.83 4.96
C SER A 166 -11.89 -5.98 6.48
N GLU A 167 -10.74 -6.14 7.14
CA GLU A 167 -10.65 -6.21 8.59
C GLU A 167 -10.89 -4.84 9.23
N ILE A 168 -10.35 -3.79 8.61
CA ILE A 168 -10.58 -2.40 9.04
C ILE A 168 -12.07 -2.05 8.93
N MET A 169 -12.73 -2.43 7.84
CA MET A 169 -14.15 -2.16 7.61
C MET A 169 -15.03 -2.67 8.76
N SER A 170 -14.72 -3.85 9.31
CA SER A 170 -15.50 -4.50 10.36
C SER A 170 -15.72 -3.64 11.61
N LYS A 171 -14.82 -2.68 11.87
CA LYS A 171 -14.92 -1.72 12.97
C LYS A 171 -15.14 -0.28 12.51
N TYR A 172 -14.55 0.11 11.39
CA TYR A 172 -14.62 1.49 10.89
C TYR A 172 -16.01 1.81 10.33
N THR A 173 -16.64 0.84 9.66
CA THR A 173 -17.97 0.98 9.03
C THR A 173 -18.73 -0.37 9.03
N PRO A 174 -19.13 -0.87 10.23
CA PRO A 174 -19.66 -2.22 10.39
C PRO A 174 -20.98 -2.48 9.65
N SER A 175 -21.72 -1.43 9.28
CA SER A 175 -22.99 -1.53 8.55
C SER A 175 -22.81 -1.63 7.03
N ASN A 176 -21.58 -1.56 6.52
CA ASN A 176 -21.30 -1.69 5.10
C ASN A 176 -21.19 -3.16 4.68
N SER A 177 -21.63 -3.49 3.47
CA SER A 177 -21.74 -4.86 2.95
C SER A 177 -20.45 -5.41 2.34
N GLY A 178 -19.27 -4.82 2.58
CA GLY A 178 -18.00 -5.19 1.95
C GLY A 178 -17.48 -4.20 0.90
N VAL A 179 -18.38 -3.43 0.28
CA VAL A 179 -18.06 -2.50 -0.81
C VAL A 179 -17.04 -1.44 -0.40
N TRP A 180 -17.09 -1.01 0.86
CA TRP A 180 -16.11 -0.05 1.38
C TRP A 180 -14.69 -0.61 1.34
N ALA A 181 -14.51 -1.85 1.79
CA ALA A 181 -13.20 -2.51 1.81
C ALA A 181 -12.66 -2.70 0.38
N GLU A 182 -13.51 -3.20 -0.52
CA GLU A 182 -13.17 -3.37 -1.94
C GLU A 182 -12.70 -2.06 -2.58
N ASN A 183 -13.41 -0.96 -2.34
CA ASN A 183 -13.04 0.35 -2.86
C ASN A 183 -11.71 0.84 -2.28
N VAL A 184 -11.52 0.72 -0.97
CA VAL A 184 -10.27 1.15 -0.30
C VAL A 184 -9.08 0.34 -0.84
N SER A 185 -9.19 -0.98 -0.93
CA SER A 185 -8.15 -1.84 -1.53
C SER A 185 -7.86 -1.44 -2.97
N TYR A 186 -8.91 -1.25 -3.80
CA TYR A 186 -8.76 -0.81 -5.18
C TYR A 186 -8.02 0.53 -5.29
N ILE A 187 -8.29 1.48 -4.39
CA ILE A 187 -7.61 2.77 -4.39
C ILE A 187 -6.16 2.62 -3.93
N MET A 188 -5.87 1.78 -2.92
CA MET A 188 -4.50 1.48 -2.48
C MET A 188 -3.66 0.88 -3.61
N ASP A 189 -4.22 -0.01 -4.41
CA ASP A 189 -3.56 -0.58 -5.59
C ASP A 189 -3.26 0.47 -6.65
N ARG A 190 -4.17 1.43 -6.85
CA ARG A 190 -3.98 2.53 -7.80
C ARG A 190 -2.95 3.56 -7.36
N ILE A 191 -2.72 3.71 -6.06
CA ILE A 191 -1.62 4.52 -5.53
C ILE A 191 -0.29 3.81 -5.79
N GLN A 192 -0.25 2.47 -5.69
CA GLN A 192 0.97 1.71 -5.97
C GLN A 192 1.31 1.68 -7.46
N GLY A 193 0.29 1.55 -8.32
CA GLY A 193 0.42 1.46 -9.78
C GLY A 193 0.51 2.79 -10.52
N SER A 194 0.77 3.91 -9.84
CA SER A 194 1.00 5.21 -10.50
C SER A 194 2.46 5.43 -10.93
N MET A 195 3.35 4.45 -10.73
CA MET A 195 4.71 4.42 -11.30
C MET A 195 4.74 3.84 -12.71
#